data_AF-A0A4Q3EW12-F1
#
_entry.id   AF-A0A4Q3EW12-F1
#
_cell.length_a   1.000
_cell.length_b   1.000
_cell.length_c   1.000
_cell.angle_alpha   90.00
_cell.angle_beta   90.00
_cell.angle_gamma   90.00
#
_symmetry.space_group_name_H-M   'P 1'
#
loop_
_entity.id
_entity.type
_entity.pdbx_description
1 polymer ?
#
loop_
_entity_poly.entity_id
_entity_poly.type
_entity_poly.pdbx_seq_one_letter_code
_entity_poly.pdbx_strand_id
1 'polypeptide(L)'
;GQPWKTQYWVRETMNKLYKATPDGYCGDEDNGQTSAWYLFSAMGFYPVTPASDQYVLGAPLFKKITLNLENGKKVVINAASNSAENKYISTMSVSGKAYGKNWLSHSALLQGGNISFGMSAQPNKNRGVLKEDMPFSVSGN
;
A
#
# COMPACT_ATOMS: atom_id res chain seq x y z
N GLY A 1 -8.37 -7.77 10.20
CA GLY A 1 -7.17 -8.02 11.01
C GLY A 1 -6.35 -9.22 10.59
N GLN A 2 -6.14 -9.46 9.29
CA GLN A 2 -5.12 -10.41 8.80
C GLN A 2 -4.37 -9.79 7.61
N PRO A 3 -3.74 -8.60 7.79
CA PRO A 3 -3.20 -7.81 6.67
C PRO A 3 -2.14 -8.56 5.85
N TRP A 4 -1.43 -9.51 6.45
CA TRP A 4 -0.45 -10.35 5.74
C TRP A 4 -1.07 -11.16 4.58
N LYS A 5 -2.35 -11.53 4.65
CA LYS A 5 -3.03 -12.20 3.53
C LYS A 5 -3.19 -11.26 2.34
N THR A 6 -3.56 -10.00 2.59
CA THR A 6 -3.63 -8.97 1.54
C THR A 6 -2.26 -8.72 0.93
N GLN A 7 -1.21 -8.59 1.76
CA GLN A 7 0.16 -8.38 1.30
C GLN A 7 0.62 -9.50 0.35
N TYR A 8 0.32 -10.75 0.68
CA TYR A 8 0.59 -11.90 -0.18
C TYR A 8 -0.16 -11.77 -1.52
N TRP A 9 -1.49 -11.69 -1.48
CA TRP A 9 -2.30 -11.75 -2.71
C TRP A 9 -2.08 -10.56 -3.63
N VAL A 10 -1.95 -9.35 -3.10
CA VAL A 10 -1.66 -8.16 -3.91
C VAL A 10 -0.32 -8.30 -4.63
N ARG A 11 0.71 -8.85 -3.96
CA ARG A 11 2.00 -9.12 -4.61
C ARG A 11 1.88 -10.17 -5.71
N GLU A 12 1.15 -11.26 -5.46
CA GLU A 12 0.93 -12.30 -6.47
C GLU A 12 0.19 -11.76 -7.69
N THR A 13 -0.85 -10.95 -7.48
CA THR A 13 -1.62 -10.31 -8.56
C THR A 13 -0.74 -9.40 -9.41
N MET A 14 0.03 -8.49 -8.80
CA MET A 14 0.94 -7.61 -9.54
C MET A 14 1.99 -8.37 -10.34
N ASN A 15 2.53 -9.47 -9.80
CA ASN A 15 3.58 -10.25 -10.46
C ASN A 15 3.06 -11.13 -11.61
N LYS A 16 1.82 -11.62 -11.52
CA LYS A 16 1.28 -12.62 -12.46
C LYS A 16 0.43 -12.03 -13.56
N LEU A 17 -0.31 -10.95 -13.24
CA LEU A 17 -1.37 -10.44 -14.10
C LEU A 17 -1.00 -9.16 -14.85
N TYR A 18 0.21 -8.65 -14.64
CA TYR A 18 0.73 -7.45 -15.29
C TYR A 18 2.13 -7.73 -15.85
N LYS A 19 2.32 -7.53 -17.15
CA LYS A 19 3.61 -7.71 -17.84
C LYS A 19 3.87 -6.53 -18.77
N ALA A 20 5.15 -6.19 -18.96
CA ALA A 20 5.57 -5.17 -19.92
C ALA A 20 5.67 -5.77 -21.34
N THR A 21 4.59 -6.40 -21.81
CA THR A 21 4.47 -7.03 -23.14
C THR A 21 3.18 -6.56 -23.82
N PRO A 22 3.05 -6.71 -25.15
CA PRO A 22 1.83 -6.30 -25.87
C PRO A 22 0.54 -6.97 -25.35
N ASP A 23 0.64 -8.18 -24.80
CA ASP A 23 -0.43 -8.96 -24.13
C ASP A 23 -0.37 -8.83 -22.59
N GLY A 24 0.07 -7.66 -22.11
CA GLY A 24 0.53 -7.48 -20.74
C GLY A 24 -0.53 -7.50 -19.65
N TYR A 25 -1.80 -7.33 -20.00
CA TYR A 25 -2.92 -7.33 -19.05
C TYR A 25 -3.65 -8.68 -19.06
N CYS A 26 -4.23 -9.05 -17.91
CA CYS A 26 -5.05 -10.25 -17.79
C CYS A 26 -6.50 -10.10 -18.28
N GLY A 27 -6.86 -8.95 -18.85
CA GLY A 27 -8.20 -8.56 -19.28
C GLY A 27 -8.17 -7.15 -19.87
N ASP A 28 -9.35 -6.55 -20.04
CA ASP A 28 -9.46 -5.19 -20.57
C ASP A 28 -8.81 -4.16 -19.63
N GLU A 29 -8.21 -3.13 -20.23
CA GLU A 29 -7.51 -2.06 -19.49
C GLU A 29 -8.49 -1.11 -18.79
N ASP A 30 -9.74 -1.05 -19.28
CA ASP A 30 -10.85 -0.28 -18.73
C ASP A 30 -10.53 1.20 -18.46
N ASN A 31 -10.06 1.89 -19.51
CA ASN A 31 -9.91 3.35 -19.55
C ASN A 31 -9.03 3.93 -18.41
N GLY A 32 -7.98 3.22 -18.00
CA GLY A 32 -7.09 3.62 -16.92
C GLY A 32 -7.36 2.92 -15.59
N GLN A 33 -8.50 2.26 -15.41
CA GLN A 33 -8.88 1.65 -14.13
C GLN A 33 -7.91 0.52 -13.73
N THR A 34 -7.66 -0.43 -14.65
CA THR A 34 -6.77 -1.58 -14.39
C THR A 34 -5.32 -1.11 -14.21
N SER A 35 -4.89 -0.10 -14.96
CA SER A 35 -3.57 0.52 -14.80
C SER A 35 -3.42 1.27 -13.47
N ALA A 36 -4.41 2.05 -13.07
CA ALA A 36 -4.40 2.78 -11.80
C ALA A 36 -4.36 1.82 -10.59
N TRP A 37 -5.05 0.67 -10.69
CA TRP A 37 -4.98 -0.38 -9.68
C TRP A 37 -3.53 -0.84 -9.44
N TYR A 38 -2.77 -1.05 -10.51
CA TYR A 38 -1.36 -1.43 -10.40
C TYR A 38 -0.53 -0.34 -9.72
N LEU A 39 -0.69 0.92 -10.11
CA LEU A 39 0.06 2.05 -9.53
C LEU A 39 -0.20 2.20 -8.02
N PHE A 40 -1.46 2.21 -7.61
CA PHE A 40 -1.83 2.27 -6.18
C PHE A 40 -1.27 1.07 -5.41
N SER A 41 -1.47 -0.14 -5.94
CA SER A 41 -0.98 -1.37 -5.31
C SER A 41 0.54 -1.39 -5.19
N ALA A 42 1.26 -0.89 -6.20
CA ALA A 42 2.71 -0.78 -6.20
C ALA A 42 3.23 0.26 -5.21
N MET A 43 2.49 1.35 -4.99
CA MET A 43 2.73 2.30 -3.88
C MET A 43 2.49 1.68 -2.50
N GLY A 44 1.69 0.62 -2.43
CA GLY A 44 1.42 -0.14 -1.22
C GLY A 44 0.14 0.27 -0.49
N PHE A 45 -0.76 1.02 -1.14
CA PHE A 45 -2.07 1.38 -0.59
C PHE A 45 -3.12 1.62 -1.67
N TYR A 46 -4.39 1.45 -1.36
CA TYR A 46 -5.49 1.55 -2.34
C TYR A 46 -6.75 2.22 -1.75
N PRO A 47 -7.46 3.09 -2.49
CA PRO A 47 -8.69 3.74 -2.03
C PRO A 47 -9.90 2.78 -2.10
N VAL A 48 -10.01 1.85 -1.15
CA VAL A 48 -11.10 0.83 -1.11
C VAL A 48 -12.49 1.46 -1.06
N THR A 49 -12.64 2.54 -0.29
CA THR A 49 -13.89 3.29 -0.16
C THR A 49 -13.63 4.72 -0.65
N PRO A 50 -13.79 4.99 -1.95
CA PRO A 50 -13.67 6.34 -2.50
C PRO A 50 -14.53 7.35 -1.73
N ALA A 51 -14.08 8.60 -1.68
CA ALA A 51 -14.64 9.68 -0.86
C ALA A 51 -14.50 9.53 0.67
N SER A 52 -13.96 8.41 1.17
CA SER A 52 -13.39 8.40 2.53
C SER A 52 -12.03 9.09 2.56
N ASP A 53 -11.57 9.48 3.76
CA ASP A 53 -10.20 9.98 3.97
C ASP A 53 -9.16 8.85 3.97
N GLN A 54 -9.50 7.61 3.57
CA GLN A 54 -8.65 6.43 3.82
C GLN A 54 -8.15 5.73 2.56
N TYR A 55 -6.85 5.46 2.53
CA TYR A 55 -6.22 4.48 1.65
C TYR A 55 -5.85 3.24 2.44
N VAL A 56 -6.39 2.08 2.11
CA VAL A 56 -6.11 0.82 2.82
C VAL A 56 -4.76 0.26 2.40
N LEU A 57 -3.96 -0.21 3.37
CA LEU A 57 -2.61 -0.72 3.13
C LEU A 57 -2.62 -2.09 2.45
N GLY A 58 -1.78 -2.22 1.42
CA GLY A 58 -1.28 -3.48 0.88
C GLY A 58 0.17 -3.68 1.34
N ALA A 59 1.10 -3.76 0.37
CA ALA A 59 2.54 -3.69 0.60
C ALA A 59 3.23 -3.08 -0.64
N PRO A 60 4.26 -2.23 -0.47
CA PRO A 60 4.92 -1.59 -1.60
C PRO A 60 5.62 -2.62 -2.49
N LEU A 61 5.75 -2.32 -3.79
CA LEU A 61 6.47 -3.15 -4.77
C LEU A 61 7.93 -2.71 -4.94
N PHE A 62 8.20 -1.42 -4.88
CA PHE A 62 9.53 -0.86 -5.08
C PHE A 62 10.25 -0.57 -3.75
N LYS A 63 11.58 -0.45 -3.82
CA LYS A 63 12.41 -0.07 -2.66
C LYS A 63 12.22 1.39 -2.25
N LYS A 64 11.89 2.26 -3.20
CA LYS A 64 11.63 3.68 -2.96
C LYS A 64 10.68 4.23 -4.01
N ILE A 65 9.70 5.02 -3.57
CA ILE A 65 8.80 5.80 -4.44
C ILE A 65 8.77 7.23 -3.88
N THR A 66 8.70 8.23 -4.75
CA THR A 66 8.49 9.62 -4.35
C THR A 66 7.31 10.19 -5.12
N LEU A 67 6.28 10.60 -4.38
CA LEU A 67 5.12 11.29 -4.92
C LEU A 67 5.37 12.80 -4.81
N ASN A 68 5.30 13.49 -5.94
CA ASN A 68 5.29 14.94 -5.99
C ASN A 68 3.82 15.38 -6.05
N LEU A 69 3.36 16.08 -5.02
CA LEU A 69 1.98 16.53 -4.92
C LEU A 69 1.84 17.89 -5.60
N GLU A 70 0.64 18.21 -6.07
CA GLU A 70 0.33 19.49 -6.73
C GLU A 70 0.58 20.69 -5.81
N ASN A 71 0.44 20.52 -4.49
CA ASN A 71 0.74 21.55 -3.50
C ASN A 71 2.25 21.76 -3.24
N GLY A 72 3.12 21.17 -4.06
CA GLY A 72 4.58 21.27 -3.98
C GLY A 72 5.22 20.37 -2.91
N LYS A 73 4.43 19.70 -2.06
CA LYS A 73 4.96 18.79 -1.04
C LYS A 73 5.29 17.42 -1.66
N LYS A 74 6.06 16.63 -0.92
CA LYS A 74 6.47 15.29 -1.34
C LYS A 74 6.10 14.25 -0.29
N VAL A 75 5.64 13.10 -0.74
CA VAL A 75 5.54 11.88 0.07
C VAL A 75 6.62 10.92 -0.42
N VAL A 76 7.52 10.53 0.47
CA VAL A 76 8.58 9.56 0.16
C VAL A 76 8.25 8.24 0.83
N ILE A 77 8.06 7.20 0.04
CA ILE A 77 7.83 5.83 0.49
C ILE A 77 9.16 5.09 0.43
N ASN A 78 9.63 4.57 1.55
CA ASN A 78 10.88 3.84 1.68
C ASN A 78 10.60 2.41 2.15
N ALA A 79 11.07 1.43 1.38
CA ALA A 79 10.98 0.01 1.69
C ALA A 79 12.30 -0.67 1.30
N ALA A 80 13.42 -0.23 1.88
CA ALA A 80 14.76 -0.59 1.42
C ALA A 80 15.01 -2.10 1.33
N SER A 81 14.42 -2.86 2.25
CA SER A 81 14.52 -4.33 2.31
C SER A 81 13.57 -5.07 1.36
N ASN A 82 12.79 -4.37 0.53
CA ASN A 82 11.84 -4.98 -0.41
C ASN A 82 12.56 -5.83 -1.46
N SER A 83 12.07 -7.06 -1.66
CA SER A 83 12.54 -8.00 -2.66
C SER A 83 11.40 -8.94 -3.09
N ALA A 84 11.68 -9.91 -3.95
CA ALA A 84 10.72 -10.95 -4.33
C ALA A 84 10.31 -11.79 -3.11
N GLU A 85 11.24 -12.03 -2.19
CA GLU A 85 11.06 -12.79 -0.94
C GLU A 85 10.44 -11.90 0.15
N ASN A 86 10.96 -10.69 0.33
CA ASN A 86 10.55 -9.75 1.37
C ASN A 86 9.28 -8.99 0.97
N LYS A 87 8.14 -9.68 0.98
CA LYS A 87 6.83 -9.15 0.58
C LYS A 87 5.91 -8.72 1.71
N TYR A 88 6.24 -9.04 2.96
CA TYR A 88 5.41 -8.70 4.12
C TYR A 88 5.90 -7.43 4.82
N ILE A 89 4.96 -6.67 5.40
CA ILE A 89 5.28 -5.53 6.26
C ILE A 89 5.45 -6.06 7.69
N SER A 90 6.68 -6.05 8.19
CA SER A 90 6.99 -6.34 9.60
C SER A 90 6.73 -5.14 10.50
N THR A 91 7.22 -3.96 10.10
CA THR A 91 7.05 -2.69 10.82
C THR A 91 6.74 -1.55 9.86
N MET A 92 6.17 -0.47 10.38
CA MET A 92 5.90 0.73 9.60
C MET A 92 6.05 1.97 10.47
N SER A 93 6.54 3.06 9.88
CA SER A 93 6.54 4.37 10.49
C SER A 93 6.11 5.45 9.51
N VAL A 94 5.46 6.49 10.02
CA VAL A 94 5.06 7.69 9.28
C VAL A 94 5.72 8.88 9.95
N SER A 95 6.56 9.59 9.20
CA SER A 95 7.37 10.72 9.66
C SER A 95 8.11 10.42 10.97
N GLY A 96 8.73 9.24 11.04
CA GLY A 96 9.53 8.77 12.18
C GLY A 96 8.74 8.15 13.34
N LYS A 97 7.40 8.23 13.33
CA LYS A 97 6.55 7.68 14.39
C LYS A 97 6.05 6.29 14.01
N ALA A 98 6.09 5.34 14.95
CA ALA A 98 5.56 4.00 14.74
C ALA A 98 4.08 4.04 14.32
N TYR A 99 3.70 3.19 13.37
CA TYR A 99 2.39 3.22 12.72
C TYR A 99 1.77 1.82 12.60
N GLY A 100 0.75 1.55 13.43
CA GLY A 100 0.08 0.25 13.53
C GLY A 100 -1.08 0.05 12.55
N LYS A 101 -1.75 1.14 12.15
CA LYS A 101 -2.99 1.08 11.36
C LYS A 101 -2.80 0.43 9.99
N ASN A 102 -3.88 -0.12 9.46
CA ASN A 102 -3.96 -0.72 8.12
C ASN A 102 -4.45 0.23 7.04
N TRP A 103 -4.36 1.54 7.28
CA TRP A 103 -4.78 2.55 6.32
C TRP A 103 -3.95 3.83 6.50
N LEU A 104 -3.94 4.70 5.49
CA LEU A 104 -3.32 6.02 5.49
C LEU A 104 -4.39 7.08 5.27
N SER A 105 -4.26 8.21 5.96
CA SER A 105 -5.17 9.35 5.81
C SER A 105 -4.80 10.19 4.58
N HIS A 106 -5.77 10.56 3.75
CA HIS A 106 -5.57 11.45 2.62
C HIS A 106 -5.09 12.83 3.07
N SER A 107 -5.78 13.42 4.06
CA SER A 107 -5.39 14.72 4.63
C SER A 107 -3.98 14.70 5.24
N ALA A 108 -3.55 13.57 5.84
CA ALA A 108 -2.18 13.41 6.32
C ALA A 108 -1.16 13.31 5.16
N LEU A 109 -1.47 12.56 4.10
CA LEU A 109 -0.60 12.45 2.92
C LEU A 109 -0.41 13.81 2.22
N LEU A 110 -1.44 14.65 2.18
CA LEU A 110 -1.34 16.01 1.64
C LEU A 110 -0.37 16.91 2.41
N GLN A 111 0.01 16.54 3.65
CA GLN A 111 1.06 17.23 4.39
C GLN A 111 2.49 16.79 3.98
N GLY A 112 2.61 15.82 3.08
CA GLY A 112 3.89 15.22 2.69
C GLY A 112 4.48 14.34 3.78
N GLY A 113 5.77 14.06 3.69
CA GLY A 113 6.54 13.33 4.71
C GLY A 113 7.11 12.01 4.23
N ASN A 114 7.57 11.20 5.18
CA ASN A 114 8.24 9.93 4.91
C ASN A 114 7.43 8.76 5.46
N ILE A 115 7.18 7.76 4.63
CA ILE A 115 6.57 6.49 5.04
C ILE A 115 7.66 5.43 4.92
N SER A 116 8.00 4.77 6.02
CA SER A 116 9.02 3.72 6.02
C SER A 116 8.37 2.37 6.33
N PHE A 117 8.64 1.38 5.48
CA PHE A 117 8.20 0.01 5.62
C PHE A 117 9.40 -0.90 5.92
N GLY A 118 9.35 -1.59 7.07
CA GLY A 118 10.25 -2.69 7.37
C GLY A 118 9.74 -3.96 6.70
N MET A 119 10.34 -4.35 5.57
CA MET A 119 9.91 -5.51 4.79
C MET A 119 10.54 -6.81 5.30
N SER A 120 9.81 -7.92 5.26
CA SER A 120 10.25 -9.25 5.70
C SER A 120 9.72 -10.37 4.82
N ALA A 121 10.43 -11.52 4.82
CA ALA A 121 10.00 -12.74 4.14
C ALA A 121 8.90 -13.51 4.91
N GLN A 122 8.81 -13.29 6.22
CA GLN A 122 7.80 -13.90 7.08
C GLN A 122 6.76 -12.87 7.52
N PRO A 123 5.47 -13.26 7.62
CA PRO A 123 4.41 -12.35 8.02
C PRO A 123 4.50 -12.02 9.51
N ASN A 124 4.39 -10.74 9.86
CA ASN A 124 4.14 -10.33 11.24
C ASN A 124 2.65 -10.46 11.55
N LYS A 125 2.28 -11.54 12.25
CA LYS A 125 0.89 -11.84 12.61
C LYS A 125 0.32 -10.96 13.74
N ASN A 126 1.15 -10.11 14.35
CA ASN A 126 0.74 -9.23 15.44
C ASN A 126 0.51 -7.77 14.99
N ARG A 127 0.89 -7.41 13.76
CA ARG A 127 0.70 -6.05 13.23
C ARG A 127 -0.68 -5.90 12.59
N GLY A 128 -1.38 -4.83 12.91
CA GLY A 128 -2.62 -4.48 12.21
C GLY A 128 -3.79 -5.42 12.53
N VAL A 129 -3.82 -5.93 13.76
CA VAL A 129 -4.83 -6.90 14.22
C VAL A 129 -5.78 -6.30 15.26
N LEU A 130 -5.44 -5.14 15.83
CA LEU A 130 -6.28 -4.48 16.81
C LEU A 130 -7.50 -3.83 16.13
N LYS A 131 -8.55 -3.63 16.90
CA LYS A 131 -9.80 -3.01 16.44
C LYS A 131 -9.55 -1.59 15.88
N GLU A 132 -8.68 -0.82 16.54
CA GLU A 132 -8.26 0.52 16.15
C GLU A 132 -7.37 0.57 14.89
N ASP A 133 -6.80 -0.57 14.48
CA ASP A 133 -5.99 -0.66 13.25
C ASP A 133 -6.86 -0.81 11.99
N MET A 134 -8.14 -1.13 12.14
CA MET A 134 -9.02 -1.42 11.02
C MET A 134 -9.38 -0.14 10.25
N PRO A 135 -9.60 -0.24 8.93
CA PRO A 135 -10.12 0.86 8.14
C PRO A 135 -11.61 1.12 8.46
N PHE A 136 -12.10 2.22 7.91
CA PHE A 136 -13.48 2.67 8.03
C PHE A 136 -14.51 1.60 7.62
N SER A 137 -15.61 1.57 8.35
CA SER A 137 -16.85 0.86 8.01
C SER A 137 -18.03 1.65 8.57
N VAL A 138 -19.17 1.68 7.86
CA VAL A 138 -20.36 2.45 8.28
C VAL A 138 -20.96 1.89 9.57
N SER A 139 -20.97 0.57 9.74
CA SER A 139 -21.48 -0.08 10.96
C SER A 139 -20.55 0.08 12.17
N GLY A 140 -19.40 0.71 11.98
CA GLY A 140 -18.43 0.98 13.01
C GLY A 140 -17.61 -0.22 13.45
N ASN A 141 -16.45 0.13 13.99
CA ASN A 141 -15.82 -0.54 15.11
C ASN A 141 -16.11 0.34 16.32
#